data_AF-A0A5K8A0I3-F1
#
_entry.id   AF-A0A5K8A0I3-F1
#
_cell.length_a   1.000
_cell.length_b   1.000
_cell.length_c   1.000
_cell.angle_alpha   90.00
_cell.angle_beta   90.00
_cell.angle_gamma   90.00
#
_symmetry.space_group_name_H-M   'P 1'
#
loop_
_entity.id
_entity.type
_entity.pdbx_description
1 polymer ?
#
loop_
_entity_poly.entity_id
_entity_poly.type
_entity_poly.pdbx_seq_one_letter_code
_entity_poly.pdbx_strand_id
1 'polypeptide(L)'
;MNSRMGKNIDPIEKTIEAVLSPGNFISYNTAWSFVHNVQDVANGIGEIIQNEPKRAARLYELFIAACHEKADEIDDSSGNFGMMVGDLFCSWIKAMKASDKGDLASQIELWLEKKEIDRLVSRLRRATDKELEDLSHYCTEPLVQKLERSHPYISARVYRALCMRIVIAGKSKYYDAALDHVERAKKCYVKAGRDADWLVVVADVRNRHFRKKAFMSGFEDIVAGTSRYVEPPFMERAKTRWPKRLKDR
;
A
#
# COMPACT_ATOMS: atom_id res chain seq x y z
N MET A 1 -3.10 -14.36 -31.71
CA MET A 1 -3.90 -15.12 -30.73
C MET A 1 -3.04 -15.32 -29.49
N ASN A 2 -3.27 -14.57 -28.41
CA ASN A 2 -2.59 -14.81 -27.14
C ASN A 2 -3.61 -14.87 -26.02
N SER A 3 -3.54 -16.02 -25.34
CA SER A 3 -4.42 -16.57 -24.33
C SER A 3 -4.96 -15.57 -23.30
N ARG A 4 -6.29 -15.40 -23.28
CA ARG A 4 -7.02 -14.97 -22.08
C ARG A 4 -6.84 -16.10 -21.05
N MET A 5 -5.85 -15.99 -20.17
CA MET A 5 -5.90 -16.72 -18.91
C MET A 5 -7.16 -16.24 -18.18
N GLY A 6 -8.23 -17.04 -18.24
CA GLY A 6 -9.43 -16.80 -17.45
C GLY A 6 -9.00 -16.72 -16.00
N LYS A 7 -9.09 -15.53 -15.39
CA LYS A 7 -8.91 -15.37 -13.95
C LYS A 7 -9.89 -16.32 -13.29
N ASN A 8 -9.41 -17.25 -12.48
CA ASN A 8 -10.27 -18.13 -11.71
C ASN A 8 -11.11 -17.24 -10.77
N ILE A 9 -12.39 -17.05 -11.10
CA ILE A 9 -13.32 -16.19 -10.35
C ILE A 9 -13.55 -16.85 -8.99
N ASP A 10 -13.51 -16.05 -7.92
CA ASP A 10 -13.71 -16.53 -6.55
C ASP A 10 -15.04 -17.30 -6.45
N PRO A 11 -15.09 -18.49 -5.84
CA PRO A 11 -16.34 -19.25 -5.69
C PRO A 11 -17.44 -18.46 -4.99
N ILE A 12 -17.09 -17.60 -4.03
CA ILE A 12 -18.07 -16.76 -3.33
C ILE A 12 -18.55 -15.63 -4.24
N GLU A 13 -17.70 -15.07 -5.09
CA GLU A 13 -18.09 -14.09 -6.11
C GLU A 13 -19.14 -14.66 -7.08
N LYS A 14 -18.99 -15.92 -7.51
CA LYS A 14 -20.03 -16.61 -8.30
C LYS A 14 -21.34 -16.81 -7.53
N THR A 15 -21.25 -17.02 -6.22
CA THR A 15 -22.43 -17.18 -5.37
C THR A 15 -23.16 -15.85 -5.18
N ILE A 16 -22.41 -14.74 -5.03
CA ILE A 16 -22.94 -13.37 -5.04
C ILE A 16 -23.66 -13.09 -6.36
N GLU A 17 -23.03 -13.39 -7.50
CA GLU A 17 -23.63 -13.20 -8.83
C GLU A 17 -24.93 -14.00 -8.99
N ALA A 18 -24.91 -15.29 -8.61
CA ALA A 18 -26.08 -16.14 -8.69
C ALA A 18 -27.23 -15.65 -7.81
N VAL A 19 -26.96 -15.25 -6.56
CA VAL A 19 -28.01 -14.82 -5.63
C VAL A 19 -28.60 -13.47 -6.03
N LEU A 20 -27.79 -12.54 -6.55
CA LEU A 20 -28.27 -11.23 -6.99
C LEU A 20 -29.03 -11.30 -8.30
N SER A 21 -28.72 -12.28 -9.18
CA SER A 21 -29.42 -12.49 -10.44
C SER A 21 -29.57 -11.18 -11.24
N PRO A 22 -28.46 -10.53 -11.65
CA PRO A 22 -28.48 -9.23 -12.31
C PRO A 22 -29.31 -9.27 -13.61
N GLY A 23 -30.06 -8.21 -13.88
CA GLY A 23 -30.99 -8.09 -15.00
C GLY A 23 -32.39 -8.69 -14.73
N ASN A 24 -32.58 -9.42 -13.64
CA ASN A 24 -33.88 -9.99 -13.27
C ASN A 24 -34.55 -9.16 -12.18
N PHE A 25 -35.69 -8.56 -12.47
CA PHE A 25 -36.44 -7.79 -11.48
C PHE A 25 -37.03 -8.68 -10.37
N ILE A 26 -36.86 -8.26 -9.11
CA ILE A 26 -37.38 -8.94 -7.92
C ILE A 26 -38.66 -8.23 -7.46
N SER A 27 -39.80 -8.91 -7.58
CA SER A 27 -41.10 -8.37 -7.16
C SER A 27 -41.24 -8.32 -5.63
N TYR A 28 -42.14 -7.47 -5.14
CA TYR A 28 -42.45 -7.36 -3.71
C TYR A 28 -42.74 -8.71 -3.03
N ASN A 29 -43.54 -9.56 -3.67
CA ASN A 29 -43.94 -10.87 -3.12
C ASN A 29 -42.78 -11.85 -2.96
N THR A 30 -41.69 -11.65 -3.73
CA THR A 30 -40.48 -12.49 -3.71
C THR A 30 -39.33 -11.86 -2.92
N ALA A 31 -39.40 -10.55 -2.63
CA ALA A 31 -38.32 -9.77 -2.03
C ALA A 31 -37.84 -10.37 -0.70
N TRP A 32 -38.74 -10.88 0.14
CA TRP A 32 -38.35 -11.48 1.43
C TRP A 32 -37.46 -12.72 1.26
N SER A 33 -37.86 -13.67 0.40
CA SER A 33 -37.07 -14.88 0.12
C SER A 33 -35.73 -14.55 -0.54
N PHE A 34 -35.72 -13.53 -1.40
CA PHE A 34 -34.52 -13.02 -2.01
C PHE A 34 -33.55 -12.47 -0.94
N VAL A 35 -34.01 -11.56 -0.07
CA VAL A 35 -33.17 -10.98 1.00
C VAL A 35 -32.59 -12.06 1.91
N HIS A 36 -33.36 -13.10 2.26
CA HIS A 36 -32.85 -14.23 3.04
C HIS A 36 -31.67 -14.92 2.34
N ASN A 37 -31.83 -15.24 1.04
CA ASN A 37 -30.75 -15.88 0.28
C ASN A 37 -29.50 -15.00 0.20
N VAL A 38 -29.68 -13.69 -0.03
CA VAL A 38 -28.55 -12.73 -0.06
C VAL A 38 -27.87 -12.68 1.33
N GLN A 39 -28.65 -12.75 2.41
CA GLN A 39 -28.13 -12.79 3.78
C GLN A 39 -27.33 -14.07 4.06
N ASP A 40 -27.74 -15.23 3.54
CA ASP A 40 -27.00 -16.48 3.70
C ASP A 40 -25.60 -16.39 3.07
N VAL A 41 -25.48 -15.76 1.90
CA VAL A 41 -24.18 -15.49 1.28
C VAL A 41 -23.35 -14.54 2.15
N ALA A 42 -23.97 -13.50 2.72
CA ALA A 42 -23.30 -12.56 3.60
C ALA A 42 -22.76 -13.23 4.88
N ASN A 43 -23.52 -14.19 5.43
CA ASN A 43 -23.14 -14.99 6.58
C ASN A 43 -21.93 -15.89 6.24
N GLY A 44 -21.92 -16.52 5.05
CA GLY A 44 -20.79 -17.32 4.57
C GLY A 44 -19.49 -16.51 4.42
N ILE A 45 -19.57 -15.26 3.96
CA ILE A 45 -18.39 -14.35 3.98
C ILE A 45 -17.97 -14.05 5.42
N GLY A 46 -18.92 -13.98 6.35
CA GLY A 46 -18.67 -13.73 7.77
C GLY A 46 -17.80 -14.80 8.42
N GLU A 47 -17.96 -16.06 8.02
CA GLU A 47 -17.21 -17.20 8.54
C GLU A 47 -15.71 -17.11 8.24
N ILE A 48 -15.33 -16.53 7.10
CA ILE A 48 -13.93 -16.42 6.70
C ILE A 48 -13.22 -15.19 7.30
N ILE A 49 -13.92 -14.27 7.97
CA ILE A 49 -13.34 -13.03 8.50
C ILE A 49 -12.11 -13.28 9.37
N GLN A 50 -12.15 -14.29 10.25
CA GLN A 50 -11.03 -14.54 11.18
C GLN A 50 -9.79 -15.11 10.49
N ASN A 51 -9.99 -15.91 9.43
CA ASN A 51 -8.90 -16.64 8.78
C ASN A 51 -8.36 -15.88 7.55
N GLU A 52 -9.24 -15.21 6.80
CA GLU A 52 -8.92 -14.51 5.55
C GLU A 52 -9.54 -13.10 5.53
N PRO A 53 -9.20 -12.22 6.50
CA PRO A 53 -9.84 -10.90 6.64
C PRO A 53 -9.71 -10.01 5.40
N LYS A 54 -8.57 -10.09 4.69
CA LYS A 54 -8.33 -9.35 3.44
C LYS A 54 -9.31 -9.79 2.33
N ARG A 55 -9.49 -11.10 2.18
CA ARG A 55 -10.43 -11.68 1.19
C ARG A 55 -11.87 -11.34 1.56
N ALA A 56 -12.24 -11.48 2.83
CA ALA A 56 -13.56 -11.12 3.34
C ALA A 56 -13.90 -9.64 3.08
N ALA A 57 -12.98 -8.72 3.38
CA ALA A 57 -13.18 -7.29 3.12
C ALA A 57 -13.38 -6.99 1.62
N ARG A 58 -12.61 -7.64 0.74
CA ARG A 58 -12.80 -7.52 -0.72
C ARG A 58 -14.16 -8.05 -1.18
N LEU A 59 -14.58 -9.21 -0.67
CA LEU A 59 -15.86 -9.82 -1.01
C LEU A 59 -17.05 -8.98 -0.54
N TYR A 60 -17.01 -8.44 0.68
CA TYR A 60 -18.06 -7.53 1.16
C TYR A 60 -18.12 -6.23 0.35
N GLU A 61 -16.98 -5.64 -0.01
CA GLU A 61 -16.96 -4.42 -0.85
C GLU A 61 -17.58 -4.69 -2.22
N LEU A 62 -17.22 -5.81 -2.85
CA LEU A 62 -17.84 -6.25 -4.11
C LEU A 62 -19.35 -6.46 -3.95
N PHE A 63 -19.75 -7.13 -2.86
CA PHE A 63 -21.15 -7.43 -2.61
C PHE A 63 -21.98 -6.17 -2.39
N ILE A 64 -21.46 -5.21 -1.62
CA ILE A 64 -22.09 -3.90 -1.40
C ILE A 64 -22.26 -3.15 -2.72
N ALA A 65 -21.22 -3.12 -3.56
CA ALA A 65 -21.30 -2.47 -4.88
C ALA A 65 -22.36 -3.14 -5.77
N ALA A 66 -22.38 -4.48 -5.80
CA ALA A 66 -23.37 -5.22 -6.57
C ALA A 66 -24.79 -5.04 -6.03
N CYS A 67 -24.98 -4.95 -4.71
CA CYS A 67 -26.29 -4.64 -4.11
C CYS A 67 -26.76 -3.21 -4.44
N HIS A 68 -25.85 -2.25 -4.56
CA HIS A 68 -26.19 -0.90 -5.01
C HIS A 68 -26.74 -0.91 -6.45
N GLU A 69 -26.12 -1.66 -7.36
CA GLU A 69 -26.65 -1.85 -8.72
C GLU A 69 -27.99 -2.61 -8.69
N LYS A 70 -28.11 -3.61 -7.81
CA LYS A 70 -29.34 -4.40 -7.67
C LYS A 70 -30.53 -3.59 -7.13
N ALA A 71 -30.29 -2.49 -6.42
CA ALA A 71 -31.34 -1.67 -5.83
C ALA A 71 -32.35 -1.14 -6.87
N ASP A 72 -31.92 -0.96 -8.13
CA ASP A 72 -32.79 -0.54 -9.23
C ASP A 72 -33.66 -1.69 -9.81
N GLU A 73 -33.38 -2.93 -9.42
CA GLU A 73 -34.02 -4.15 -9.93
C GLU A 73 -34.83 -4.90 -8.86
N ILE A 74 -35.25 -4.21 -7.80
CA ILE A 74 -36.05 -4.78 -6.72
C ILE A 74 -37.13 -3.81 -6.26
N ASP A 75 -38.33 -4.33 -5.99
CA ASP A 75 -39.33 -3.60 -5.21
C ASP A 75 -39.02 -3.76 -3.71
N ASP A 76 -38.21 -2.84 -3.17
CA ASP A 76 -37.89 -2.76 -1.74
C ASP A 76 -38.79 -1.77 -0.99
N SER A 77 -40.09 -1.70 -1.32
CA SER A 77 -41.04 -0.86 -0.57
C SER A 77 -41.07 -1.17 0.94
N SER A 78 -40.62 -2.36 1.35
CA SER A 78 -40.47 -2.76 2.76
C SER A 78 -39.19 -2.24 3.45
N GLY A 79 -38.18 -1.82 2.69
CA GLY A 79 -36.87 -1.38 3.19
C GLY A 79 -35.94 -2.50 3.68
N ASN A 80 -36.36 -3.76 3.57
CA ASN A 80 -35.60 -4.91 4.08
C ASN A 80 -34.29 -5.11 3.33
N PHE A 81 -34.27 -4.88 2.01
CA PHE A 81 -33.04 -4.99 1.23
C PHE A 81 -32.05 -3.87 1.62
N GLY A 82 -32.53 -2.64 1.76
CA GLY A 82 -31.71 -1.52 2.26
C GLY A 82 -31.11 -1.77 3.65
N MET A 83 -31.89 -2.31 4.60
CA MET A 83 -31.40 -2.70 5.93
C MET A 83 -30.30 -3.76 5.85
N MET A 84 -30.52 -4.79 5.04
CA MET A 84 -29.55 -5.87 4.83
C MET A 84 -28.24 -5.36 4.22
N VAL A 85 -28.29 -4.42 3.27
CA VAL A 85 -27.09 -3.74 2.76
C VAL A 85 -26.35 -2.98 3.85
N GLY A 86 -27.08 -2.36 4.80
CA GLY A 86 -26.50 -1.77 6.00
C GLY A 86 -25.71 -2.78 6.84
N ASP A 87 -26.20 -4.01 6.97
CA ASP A 87 -25.50 -5.10 7.67
C ASP A 87 -24.25 -5.59 6.93
N LEU A 88 -24.25 -5.53 5.59
CA LEU A 88 -23.04 -5.77 4.78
C LEU A 88 -21.95 -4.75 5.10
N PHE A 89 -22.28 -3.45 5.20
CA PHE A 89 -21.32 -2.42 5.61
C PHE A 89 -20.78 -2.68 7.01
N CYS A 90 -21.63 -3.03 7.97
CA CYS A 90 -21.21 -3.40 9.31
C CYS A 90 -20.23 -4.59 9.29
N SER A 91 -20.48 -5.58 8.45
CA SER A 91 -19.64 -6.77 8.31
C SER A 91 -18.33 -6.49 7.58
N TRP A 92 -18.34 -5.61 6.58
CA TRP A 92 -17.13 -5.07 5.97
C TRP A 92 -16.22 -4.38 7.00
N ILE A 93 -16.79 -3.54 7.87
CA ILE A 93 -16.04 -2.90 8.97
C ILE A 93 -15.43 -3.94 9.91
N LYS A 94 -16.16 -5.03 10.22
CA LYS A 94 -15.62 -6.14 11.04
C LYS A 94 -14.44 -6.82 10.33
N ALA A 95 -14.55 -7.10 9.04
CA ALA A 95 -13.46 -7.67 8.24
C ALA A 95 -12.22 -6.77 8.21
N MET A 96 -12.42 -5.46 7.99
CA MET A 96 -11.35 -4.47 8.03
C MET A 96 -10.66 -4.42 9.40
N LYS A 97 -11.42 -4.44 10.51
CA LYS A 97 -10.84 -4.51 11.87
C LYS A 97 -10.10 -5.82 12.13
N ALA A 98 -10.60 -6.95 11.62
CA ALA A 98 -9.90 -8.23 11.74
C ALA A 98 -8.55 -8.21 10.98
N SER A 99 -8.48 -7.48 9.86
CA SER A 99 -7.23 -7.31 9.11
C SER A 99 -6.13 -6.57 9.89
N ASP A 100 -6.49 -5.81 10.93
CA ASP A 100 -5.54 -5.12 11.82
C ASP A 100 -4.64 -6.10 12.62
N LYS A 101 -4.95 -7.39 12.62
CA LYS A 101 -4.11 -8.45 13.22
C LYS A 101 -3.13 -9.12 12.24
N GLY A 102 -3.23 -8.82 10.95
CA GLY A 102 -2.32 -9.37 9.93
C GLY A 102 -0.88 -8.87 10.06
N ASP A 103 0.03 -9.44 9.27
CA ASP A 103 1.40 -8.93 9.16
C ASP A 103 1.42 -7.54 8.51
N LEU A 104 2.48 -6.79 8.77
CA LEU A 104 2.60 -5.39 8.34
C LEU A 104 2.54 -5.23 6.80
N ALA A 105 3.09 -6.18 6.04
CA ALA A 105 3.11 -6.07 4.58
C ALA A 105 1.71 -6.25 4.00
N SER A 106 0.99 -7.29 4.44
CA SER A 106 -0.40 -7.55 4.04
C SER A 106 -1.34 -6.39 4.39
N GLN A 107 -1.13 -5.77 5.56
CA GLN A 107 -1.89 -4.59 6.00
C GLN A 107 -1.64 -3.36 5.14
N ILE A 108 -0.36 -3.06 4.84
CA ILE A 108 0.00 -1.93 3.97
C ILE A 108 -0.64 -2.08 2.60
N GLU A 109 -0.56 -3.27 2.01
CA GLU A 109 -1.12 -3.54 0.70
C GLU A 109 -2.65 -3.36 0.68
N LEU A 110 -3.36 -3.97 1.65
CA LEU A 110 -4.81 -3.85 1.76
C LEU A 110 -5.25 -2.39 1.92
N TRP A 111 -4.66 -1.63 2.84
CA TRP A 111 -5.11 -0.26 3.08
C TRP A 111 -4.69 0.72 1.98
N LEU A 112 -3.60 0.45 1.25
CA LEU A 112 -3.30 1.20 0.03
C LEU A 112 -4.34 0.95 -1.06
N GLU A 113 -4.78 -0.30 -1.24
CA GLU A 113 -5.84 -0.67 -2.17
C GLU A 113 -7.15 0.02 -1.82
N LYS A 114 -7.54 -0.02 -0.53
CA LYS A 114 -8.78 0.59 -0.02
C LYS A 114 -8.69 2.08 0.28
N LYS A 115 -7.54 2.71 0.01
CA LYS A 115 -7.28 4.15 0.27
C LYS A 115 -7.51 4.56 1.73
N GLU A 116 -7.32 3.63 2.68
CA GLU A 116 -7.45 3.83 4.12
C GLU A 116 -6.17 4.47 4.70
N ILE A 117 -5.87 5.70 4.28
CA ILE A 117 -4.60 6.38 4.58
C ILE A 117 -4.41 6.59 6.09
N ASP A 118 -5.46 6.92 6.84
CA ASP A 118 -5.34 7.18 8.28
C ASP A 118 -5.02 5.91 9.09
N ARG A 119 -5.62 4.77 8.71
CA ARG A 119 -5.30 3.46 9.29
C ARG A 119 -3.85 3.08 9.02
N LEU A 120 -3.44 3.26 7.77
CA LEU A 120 -2.08 3.01 7.31
C LEU A 120 -1.05 3.84 8.06
N VAL A 121 -1.27 5.15 8.18
CA VAL A 121 -0.41 6.06 8.95
C VAL A 121 -0.34 5.64 10.43
N SER A 122 -1.48 5.30 11.02
CA SER A 122 -1.55 4.87 12.43
C SER A 122 -0.78 3.59 12.68
N ARG A 123 -0.85 2.61 11.77
CA ARG A 123 -0.09 1.36 11.87
C ARG A 123 1.39 1.55 11.65
N LEU A 124 1.79 2.35 10.65
CA LEU A 124 3.19 2.66 10.38
C LEU A 124 3.83 3.44 11.52
N ARG A 125 3.07 4.33 12.18
CA ARG A 125 3.52 5.02 13.39
C ARG A 125 3.85 4.04 14.52
N ARG A 126 3.05 2.98 14.68
CA ARG A 126 3.25 1.93 15.68
C ARG A 126 4.30 0.88 15.30
N ALA A 127 4.62 0.73 14.02
CA ALA A 127 5.62 -0.23 13.56
C ALA A 127 6.99 0.14 14.13
N THR A 128 7.75 -0.86 14.54
CA THR A 128 9.15 -0.73 14.92
C THR A 128 10.03 -0.53 13.69
N ASP A 129 11.22 0.02 13.89
CA ASP A 129 12.17 0.21 12.80
C ASP A 129 12.60 -1.12 12.17
N LYS A 130 12.70 -2.19 12.97
CA LYS A 130 13.00 -3.53 12.47
C LYS A 130 11.89 -4.08 11.56
N GLU A 131 10.62 -3.97 11.99
CA GLU A 131 9.48 -4.39 11.16
C GLU A 131 9.45 -3.63 9.82
N LEU A 132 9.79 -2.34 9.83
CA LEU A 132 9.86 -1.53 8.60
C LEU A 132 11.03 -1.95 7.70
N GLU A 133 12.19 -2.28 8.26
CA GLU A 133 13.39 -2.73 7.52
C GLU A 133 13.15 -4.09 6.81
N ASP A 134 12.31 -4.96 7.39
CA ASP A 134 11.96 -6.25 6.83
C ASP A 134 11.01 -6.17 5.62
N LEU A 135 10.33 -5.03 5.41
CA LEU A 135 9.42 -4.81 4.29
C LEU A 135 10.14 -4.83 2.93
N SER A 136 9.47 -5.38 1.92
CA SER A 136 9.95 -5.35 0.54
C SER A 136 9.81 -3.96 -0.08
N HIS A 137 10.78 -3.56 -0.92
CA HIS A 137 10.75 -2.31 -1.68
C HIS A 137 9.50 -2.17 -2.57
N TYR A 138 8.98 -3.28 -3.11
CA TYR A 138 7.76 -3.28 -3.92
C TYR A 138 6.54 -2.74 -3.17
N CYS A 139 6.45 -3.00 -1.86
CA CYS A 139 5.34 -2.55 -1.03
C CYS A 139 5.52 -1.10 -0.54
N THR A 140 6.76 -0.66 -0.33
CA THR A 140 7.07 0.59 0.38
C THR A 140 7.34 1.78 -0.54
N GLU A 141 7.76 1.55 -1.79
CA GLU A 141 8.01 2.63 -2.75
C GLU A 141 6.76 3.39 -3.23
N PRO A 142 5.64 2.74 -3.64
CA PRO A 142 4.41 3.46 -3.97
C PRO A 142 3.78 4.14 -2.75
N LEU A 143 4.04 3.60 -1.55
CA LEU A 143 3.59 4.14 -0.27
C LEU A 143 4.23 5.49 0.03
N VAL A 144 5.56 5.58 -0.01
CA VAL A 144 6.29 6.80 0.39
C VAL A 144 5.97 7.98 -0.51
N GLN A 145 5.81 7.77 -1.82
CA GLN A 145 5.47 8.85 -2.75
C GLN A 145 4.11 9.50 -2.42
N LYS A 146 3.13 8.71 -1.95
CA LYS A 146 1.82 9.21 -1.54
C LYS A 146 1.86 9.94 -0.21
N LEU A 147 2.69 9.48 0.72
CA LEU A 147 2.75 10.00 2.09
C LEU A 147 3.70 11.21 2.25
N GLU A 148 4.61 11.46 1.33
CA GLU A 148 5.65 12.49 1.49
C GLU A 148 5.08 13.92 1.65
N ARG A 149 3.92 14.18 1.05
CA ARG A 149 3.24 15.48 1.16
C ARG A 149 2.45 15.61 2.45
N SER A 150 1.61 14.63 2.76
CA SER A 150 0.64 14.68 3.86
C SER A 150 1.21 14.20 5.19
N HIS A 151 2.17 13.28 5.17
CA HIS A 151 2.72 12.60 6.35
C HIS A 151 4.26 12.47 6.24
N PRO A 152 4.99 13.60 6.25
CA PRO A 152 6.43 13.62 6.04
C PRO A 152 7.18 12.75 7.06
N TYR A 153 6.77 12.78 8.34
CA TYR A 153 7.43 11.95 9.37
C TYR A 153 7.39 10.45 9.08
N ILE A 154 6.24 9.94 8.64
CA ILE A 154 6.07 8.52 8.33
C ILE A 154 6.92 8.16 7.11
N SER A 155 6.92 9.03 6.10
CA SER A 155 7.76 8.86 4.91
C SER A 155 9.25 8.82 5.27
N ALA A 156 9.69 9.66 6.23
CA ALA A 156 11.06 9.65 6.72
C ALA A 156 11.47 8.28 7.29
N ARG A 157 10.60 7.69 8.13
CA ARG A 157 10.84 6.37 8.73
C ARG A 157 10.89 5.25 7.70
N VAL A 158 10.02 5.27 6.70
CA VAL A 158 10.01 4.26 5.63
C VAL A 158 11.23 4.42 4.70
N TYR A 159 11.61 5.65 4.33
CA TYR A 159 12.85 5.88 3.57
C TYR A 159 14.10 5.45 4.34
N ARG A 160 14.16 5.71 5.66
CA ARG A 160 15.22 5.17 6.53
C ARG A 160 15.28 3.64 6.43
N ALA A 161 14.15 2.97 6.55
CA ALA A 161 14.08 1.51 6.49
C ALA A 161 14.53 0.94 5.13
N LEU A 162 14.12 1.57 4.02
CA LEU A 162 14.59 1.24 2.66
C LEU A 162 16.11 1.36 2.54
N CYS A 163 16.70 2.44 3.07
CA CYS A 163 18.15 2.61 3.14
C CYS A 163 18.80 1.47 3.93
N MET A 164 18.36 1.23 5.18
CA MET A 164 18.98 0.20 6.03
C MET A 164 18.91 -1.19 5.41
N ARG A 165 17.79 -1.55 4.76
CA ARG A 165 17.66 -2.83 4.04
C ARG A 165 18.76 -3.04 3.01
N ILE A 166 19.03 -2.02 2.18
CA ILE A 166 20.08 -2.09 1.16
C ILE A 166 21.47 -2.17 1.81
N VAL A 167 21.71 -1.36 2.85
CA VAL A 167 22.99 -1.30 3.56
C VAL A 167 23.29 -2.64 4.23
N ILE A 168 22.30 -3.24 4.91
CA ILE A 168 22.40 -4.55 5.56
C ILE A 168 22.73 -5.65 4.54
N ALA A 169 22.09 -5.63 3.35
CA ALA A 169 22.39 -6.58 2.28
C ALA A 169 23.84 -6.52 1.76
N GLY A 170 24.57 -5.43 2.02
CA GLY A 170 26.03 -5.32 1.83
C GLY A 170 26.50 -5.30 0.38
N LYS A 171 25.59 -5.18 -0.58
CA LYS A 171 25.90 -5.09 -2.01
C LYS A 171 26.20 -3.64 -2.39
N SER A 172 27.49 -3.28 -2.45
CA SER A 172 27.96 -1.90 -2.68
C SER A 172 27.39 -1.22 -3.93
N LYS A 173 27.11 -1.98 -4.99
CA LYS A 173 26.47 -1.47 -6.23
C LYS A 173 25.11 -0.80 -6.03
N TYR A 174 24.47 -0.99 -4.88
CA TYR A 174 23.19 -0.37 -4.54
C TYR A 174 23.32 0.77 -3.52
N TYR A 175 24.53 1.13 -3.10
CA TYR A 175 24.70 2.18 -2.10
C TYR A 175 24.22 3.54 -2.58
N ASP A 176 24.32 3.87 -3.88
CA ASP A 176 23.74 5.11 -4.41
C ASP A 176 22.23 5.19 -4.14
N ALA A 177 21.49 4.10 -4.40
CA ALA A 177 20.05 4.02 -4.09
C ALA A 177 19.77 4.11 -2.58
N ALA A 178 20.56 3.43 -1.74
CA ALA A 178 20.43 3.55 -0.28
C ALA A 178 20.59 4.99 0.18
N LEU A 179 21.56 5.67 -0.43
CA LEU A 179 21.86 7.03 -0.09
C LEU A 179 20.82 8.03 -0.64
N ASP A 180 20.20 7.76 -1.77
CA ASP A 180 19.04 8.53 -2.26
C ASP A 180 17.85 8.41 -1.29
N HIS A 181 17.62 7.21 -0.74
CA HIS A 181 16.59 7.02 0.28
C HIS A 181 16.92 7.79 1.57
N VAL A 182 18.16 7.74 2.05
CA VAL A 182 18.51 8.45 3.29
C VAL A 182 18.49 9.97 3.14
N GLU A 183 18.79 10.49 1.95
CA GLU A 183 18.63 11.92 1.64
C GLU A 183 17.16 12.34 1.69
N ARG A 184 16.27 11.57 1.07
CA ARG A 184 14.82 11.79 1.15
C ARG A 184 14.32 11.67 2.59
N ALA A 185 14.85 10.72 3.37
CA ALA A 185 14.54 10.59 4.79
C ALA A 185 14.91 11.87 5.56
N LYS A 186 16.13 12.41 5.38
CA LYS A 186 16.57 13.67 5.99
C LYS A 186 15.60 14.82 5.65
N LYS A 187 15.28 15.00 4.36
CA LYS A 187 14.33 16.03 3.91
C LYS A 187 12.96 15.89 4.58
N CYS A 188 12.48 14.67 4.73
CA CYS A 188 11.21 14.37 5.39
C CYS A 188 11.24 14.64 6.90
N TYR A 189 12.32 14.31 7.61
CA TYR A 189 12.49 14.63 9.04
C TYR A 189 12.47 16.14 9.27
N VAL A 190 13.23 16.91 8.47
CA VAL A 190 13.27 18.37 8.54
C VAL A 190 11.88 18.97 8.26
N LYS A 191 11.22 18.51 7.19
CA LYS A 191 9.86 18.94 6.84
C LYS A 191 8.83 18.64 7.93
N ALA A 192 9.05 17.59 8.73
CA ALA A 192 8.20 17.23 9.86
C ALA A 192 8.56 17.96 11.17
N GLY A 193 9.61 18.79 11.19
CA GLY A 193 10.11 19.43 12.42
C GLY A 193 10.65 18.42 13.43
N ARG A 194 11.28 17.34 12.94
CA ARG A 194 11.76 16.20 13.73
C ARG A 194 13.29 16.05 13.61
N ASP A 195 14.01 17.16 13.76
CA ASP A 195 15.47 17.20 13.67
C ASP A 195 16.16 16.34 14.74
N ALA A 196 15.59 16.28 15.94
CA ALA A 196 16.09 15.41 17.01
C ALA A 196 16.03 13.93 16.61
N ASP A 197 14.92 13.47 16.01
CA ASP A 197 14.78 12.09 15.52
C ASP A 197 15.78 11.80 14.40
N TRP A 198 16.05 12.78 13.52
CA TRP A 198 17.10 12.65 12.50
C TRP A 198 18.48 12.44 13.14
N LEU A 199 18.84 13.17 14.20
CA LEU A 199 20.11 12.96 14.90
C LEU A 199 20.22 11.57 15.53
N VAL A 200 19.11 11.02 16.05
CA VAL A 200 19.07 9.63 16.53
C VAL A 200 19.36 8.65 15.39
N VAL A 201 18.76 8.86 14.21
CA VAL A 201 19.06 8.05 13.02
C VAL A 201 20.54 8.16 12.64
N VAL A 202 21.12 9.35 12.69
CA VAL A 202 22.54 9.55 12.39
C VAL A 202 23.44 8.77 13.35
N ALA A 203 23.17 8.82 14.65
CA ALA A 203 23.90 8.05 15.64
C ALA A 203 23.78 6.54 15.41
N ASP A 204 22.56 6.05 15.13
CA ASP A 204 22.29 4.64 14.85
C ASP A 204 23.05 4.13 13.62
N VAL A 205 23.00 4.88 12.51
CA VAL A 205 23.70 4.53 11.27
C VAL A 205 25.21 4.47 11.49
N ARG A 206 25.78 5.47 12.17
CA ARG A 206 27.21 5.46 12.51
C ARG A 206 27.57 4.24 13.34
N ASN A 207 26.78 3.90 14.34
CA ASN A 207 27.03 2.75 15.21
C ASN A 207 26.91 1.39 14.47
N ARG A 208 25.83 1.18 13.70
CA ARG A 208 25.55 -0.10 13.03
C ARG A 208 26.38 -0.32 11.76
N HIS A 209 26.83 0.75 11.10
CA HIS A 209 27.36 0.69 9.74
C HIS A 209 28.72 1.34 9.52
N PHE A 210 29.46 1.74 10.57
CA PHE A 210 30.81 2.36 10.47
C PHE A 210 31.84 1.61 9.61
N ARG A 211 31.68 0.28 9.44
CA ARG A 211 32.57 -0.56 8.63
C ARG A 211 32.32 -0.44 7.12
N LYS A 212 31.16 0.07 6.70
CA LYS A 212 30.76 0.21 5.29
C LYS A 212 31.26 1.53 4.72
N LYS A 213 32.60 1.69 4.61
CA LYS A 213 33.27 2.96 4.31
C LYS A 213 32.72 3.70 3.09
N ALA A 214 32.46 3.00 1.98
CA ALA A 214 31.91 3.60 0.77
C ALA A 214 30.52 4.22 0.99
N PHE A 215 29.64 3.53 1.72
CA PHE A 215 28.32 4.09 2.11
C PHE A 215 28.49 5.24 3.10
N MET A 216 29.32 5.07 4.12
CA MET A 216 29.51 6.06 5.18
C MET A 216 30.02 7.40 4.64
N SER A 217 30.91 7.41 3.63
CA SER A 217 31.38 8.65 3.02
C SER A 217 30.21 9.48 2.49
N GLY A 218 29.38 8.89 1.62
CA GLY A 218 28.22 9.59 1.07
C GLY A 218 27.16 9.91 2.13
N PHE A 219 27.03 9.08 3.18
CA PHE A 219 26.12 9.35 4.29
C PHE A 219 26.55 10.60 5.07
N GLU A 220 27.83 10.74 5.38
CA GLU A 220 28.36 11.92 6.09
C GLU A 220 28.21 13.20 5.26
N ASP A 221 28.36 13.14 3.93
CA ASP A 221 28.07 14.28 3.03
C ASP A 221 26.60 14.74 3.19
N ILE A 222 25.66 13.78 3.22
CA ILE A 222 24.23 14.09 3.46
C ILE A 222 24.05 14.72 4.83
N VAL A 223 24.67 14.17 5.89
CA VAL A 223 24.55 14.70 7.26
C VAL A 223 25.04 16.15 7.31
N ALA A 224 26.22 16.43 6.77
CA ALA A 224 26.82 17.76 6.66
C ALA A 224 26.03 18.73 5.77
N GLY A 225 25.12 18.23 4.93
CA GLY A 225 24.37 19.06 3.98
C GLY A 225 25.20 19.44 2.75
N THR A 226 26.31 18.74 2.53
CA THR A 226 27.12 18.90 1.33
C THR A 226 26.37 18.24 0.17
N SER A 227 26.09 19.02 -0.88
CA SER A 227 25.47 18.49 -2.09
C SER A 227 26.33 17.36 -2.64
N ARG A 228 25.75 16.19 -2.87
CA ARG A 228 26.43 15.15 -3.64
C ARG A 228 26.71 15.68 -5.02
N TYR A 229 27.96 15.98 -5.29
CA TYR A 229 28.41 16.05 -6.67
C TYR A 229 28.38 14.62 -7.24
N VAL A 230 27.26 14.24 -7.86
CA VAL A 230 27.22 13.05 -8.70
C VAL A 230 27.88 13.43 -10.01
N GLU A 231 29.11 12.95 -10.22
CA GLU A 231 29.75 13.12 -11.52
C GLU A 231 28.83 12.50 -12.59
N PRO A 232 28.44 13.24 -13.64
CA PRO A 232 27.47 12.72 -14.60
C PRO A 232 27.94 11.40 -15.20
N PRO A 233 27.02 10.46 -15.51
CA PRO A 233 27.39 9.18 -16.11
C PRO A 233 28.35 9.39 -17.28
N PHE A 234 29.28 8.46 -17.47
CA PHE A 234 30.29 8.58 -18.53
C PHE A 234 29.67 8.96 -19.88
N MET A 235 28.51 8.39 -20.23
CA MET A 235 27.78 8.69 -21.46
C MET A 235 27.30 10.15 -21.56
N GLU A 236 26.90 10.77 -20.46
CA GLU A 236 26.51 12.18 -20.47
C GLU A 236 27.74 13.08 -20.58
N ARG A 237 28.80 12.81 -19.82
CA ARG A 237 30.08 13.53 -19.96
C ARG A 237 30.66 13.41 -21.37
N ALA A 238 30.59 12.22 -21.96
CA ALA A 238 31.03 11.96 -23.31
C ALA A 238 30.19 12.72 -24.35
N LYS A 239 28.86 12.77 -24.19
CA LYS A 239 27.97 13.59 -25.04
C LYS A 239 28.30 15.08 -24.97
N THR A 240 28.64 15.61 -23.80
CA THR A 240 29.04 17.02 -23.65
C THR A 240 30.38 17.33 -24.32
N ARG A 241 31.32 16.36 -24.31
CA ARG A 241 32.65 16.49 -24.94
C ARG A 241 32.64 16.24 -26.44
N TRP A 242 31.59 15.61 -26.97
CA TRP A 242 31.50 15.31 -28.40
C TRP A 242 31.05 16.56 -29.16
N PRO A 243 31.89 17.17 -30.02
CA PRO A 243 31.44 18.28 -30.84
C PRO A 243 30.28 17.80 -31.72
N LYS A 244 29.15 18.51 -31.68
CA LYS A 244 28.07 18.30 -32.66
C LYS A 244 28.71 18.49 -34.03
N ARG A 245 28.87 17.42 -34.81
CA ARG A 245 29.17 17.56 -36.23
C ARG A 245 28.02 18.39 -36.81
N LEU A 246 28.31 19.66 -37.11
CA LEU A 246 27.46 20.45 -37.98
C LEU A 246 27.29 19.61 -39.24
N LYS A 247 26.04 19.23 -39.53
CA LYS A 247 25.71 18.66 -40.83
C LYS A 247 25.87 19.81 -41.82
N ASP A 248 27.03 19.89 -42.44
CA ASP A 248 27.18 20.65 -43.67
C ASP A 248 26.20 20.03 -44.70
N ARG A 249 25.37 20.90 -45.27
CA ARG A 249 24.41 20.60 -46.34
C ARG A 249 25.14 20.42 -47.66
#